data_AF-A0A9D0ZIP5-F1
#
_entry.id   AF-A0A9D0ZIP5-F1
#
_cell.length_a   1.000
_cell.length_b   1.000
_cell.length_c   1.000
_cell.angle_alpha   90.00
_cell.angle_beta   90.00
_cell.angle_gamma   90.00
#
_symmetry.space_group_name_H-M   'P 1'
#
loop_
_entity.id
_entity.type
_entity.pdbx_description
1 polymer ?
#
loop_
_entity_poly.entity_id
_entity_poly.type
_entity_poly.pdbx_seq_one_letter_code
_entity_poly.pdbx_strand_id
1 'polypeptide(L)'
;MKKIVSFLMCFVCGIAFLAGCSNNSEPFTQKNYTADGTQIKGVRVDVRDRQIEVSLSKDNQIHMDYFENNKEYYDISVSDENVLTMTAVSNKEWTDYIGSKPSAENRKIFLQIPNALLETLVLSTTNEKISLSPLAVKESISVSDNGGNITFD
;
A
#
# COMPACT_ATOMS: atom_id res chain seq x y z
N MET A 1 -1.25 -53.14 53.54
CA MET A 1 -1.98 -53.41 52.30
C MET A 1 -2.78 -52.16 51.94
N LYS A 2 -2.57 -51.67 50.71
CA LYS A 2 -2.96 -50.38 50.14
C LYS A 2 -4.49 -50.23 50.03
N LYS A 3 -5.03 -49.03 50.31
CA LYS A 3 -5.99 -48.36 49.41
C LYS A 3 -5.68 -46.88 49.39
N ILE A 4 -5.12 -46.44 48.26
CA ILE A 4 -4.59 -45.11 47.98
C ILE A 4 -5.75 -44.19 47.58
N VAL A 5 -5.74 -43.01 48.17
CA VAL A 5 -6.50 -41.82 47.81
C VAL A 5 -6.33 -41.52 46.32
N SER A 6 -7.41 -41.34 45.57
CA SER A 6 -7.34 -40.75 44.23
C SER A 6 -8.54 -39.85 43.98
N PHE A 7 -8.30 -38.56 44.18
CA PHE A 7 -9.14 -37.44 43.81
C PHE A 7 -8.87 -37.14 42.33
N LEU A 8 -9.74 -37.59 41.43
CA LEU A 8 -9.63 -37.27 40.00
C LEU A 8 -10.72 -36.27 39.64
N MET A 9 -10.39 -35.00 39.86
CA MET A 9 -11.08 -33.83 39.32
C MET A 9 -10.93 -33.86 37.79
N CYS A 10 -11.94 -34.37 37.09
CA CYS A 10 -11.98 -34.30 35.63
C CYS A 10 -12.18 -32.84 35.21
N PHE A 11 -11.06 -32.24 34.85
CA PHE A 11 -10.94 -30.93 34.22
C PHE A 11 -11.74 -30.94 32.90
N VAL A 12 -12.91 -30.31 32.91
CA VAL A 12 -13.64 -29.98 31.69
C VAL A 12 -12.82 -28.88 30.99
N CYS A 13 -11.82 -29.29 30.22
CA CYS A 13 -11.17 -28.42 29.24
C CYS A 13 -12.21 -28.18 28.15
N GLY A 14 -12.89 -27.03 28.24
CA GLY A 14 -13.66 -26.49 27.15
C GLY A 14 -12.75 -26.43 25.93
N ILE A 15 -13.07 -27.24 24.92
CA ILE A 15 -12.56 -27.03 23.58
C ILE A 15 -13.21 -25.72 23.14
N ALA A 16 -12.52 -24.61 23.38
CA ALA A 16 -12.83 -23.38 22.71
C ALA A 16 -12.76 -23.71 21.23
N PHE A 17 -13.92 -23.74 20.57
CA PHE A 17 -13.98 -23.72 19.12
C PHE A 17 -13.17 -22.50 18.71
N LEU A 18 -11.95 -22.73 18.21
CA LEU A 18 -11.27 -21.78 17.34
C LEU A 18 -12.09 -21.77 16.05
N ALA A 19 -13.28 -21.15 16.10
CA ALA A 19 -13.90 -20.63 14.91
C ALA A 19 -12.88 -19.63 14.36
N GLY A 20 -12.12 -20.08 13.37
CA GLY A 20 -11.13 -19.24 12.70
C GLY A 20 -11.82 -17.95 12.33
N CYS A 21 -11.30 -16.84 12.84
CA CYS A 21 -11.77 -15.51 12.51
C CYS A 21 -11.88 -15.45 10.99
N SER A 22 -13.11 -15.42 10.45
CA SER A 22 -13.30 -15.16 9.04
C SER A 22 -12.72 -13.76 8.82
N ASN A 23 -11.58 -13.70 8.16
CA ASN A 23 -10.99 -12.44 7.80
C ASN A 23 -11.99 -11.78 6.85
N ASN A 24 -12.74 -10.78 7.32
CA ASN A 24 -13.80 -10.12 6.55
C ASN A 24 -13.22 -9.17 5.48
N SER A 25 -11.91 -9.21 5.25
CA SER A 25 -11.25 -8.51 4.16
C SER A 25 -11.60 -9.18 2.84
N GLU A 26 -12.08 -8.40 1.89
CA GLU A 26 -12.15 -8.83 0.50
C GLU A 26 -10.73 -9.08 -0.04
N PRO A 27 -10.57 -9.98 -1.02
CA PRO A 27 -9.30 -10.14 -1.70
C PRO A 27 -8.87 -8.81 -2.33
N PHE A 28 -7.57 -8.56 -2.37
CA PHE A 28 -7.03 -7.45 -3.14
C PHE A 28 -7.38 -7.60 -4.62
N THR A 29 -7.76 -6.49 -5.23
CA THR A 29 -8.06 -6.39 -6.65
C THR A 29 -7.12 -5.39 -7.30
N GLN A 30 -6.64 -5.71 -8.51
CA GLN A 30 -5.88 -4.76 -9.30
C GLN A 30 -6.80 -3.63 -9.77
N LYS A 31 -6.31 -2.40 -9.67
CA LYS A 31 -6.93 -1.19 -10.17
C LYS A 31 -5.93 -0.45 -11.02
N ASN A 32 -6.47 0.37 -11.91
CA ASN A 32 -5.72 1.30 -12.72
C ASN A 32 -6.32 2.70 -12.59
N TYR A 33 -5.47 3.71 -12.67
CA TYR A 33 -5.87 5.10 -12.81
C TYR A 33 -5.04 5.75 -13.91
N THR A 34 -5.70 6.52 -14.78
CA THR A 34 -5.05 7.24 -15.86
C THR A 34 -5.46 8.70 -15.83
N ALA A 35 -4.51 9.61 -16.04
CA ALA A 35 -4.75 11.03 -16.22
C ALA A 35 -3.93 11.59 -17.38
N ASP A 36 -4.45 12.64 -18.03
CA ASP A 36 -3.72 13.36 -19.06
C ASP A 36 -2.54 14.13 -18.44
N GLY A 37 -1.32 13.68 -18.76
CA GLY A 37 -0.09 14.26 -18.24
C GLY A 37 0.19 15.69 -18.72
N THR A 38 -0.55 16.19 -19.72
CA THR A 38 -0.48 17.59 -20.14
C THR A 38 -1.31 18.52 -19.27
N GLN A 39 -2.30 17.97 -18.55
CA GLN A 39 -3.17 18.74 -17.65
C GLN A 39 -2.63 18.75 -16.22
N ILE A 40 -1.88 17.72 -15.82
CA ILE A 40 -1.33 17.58 -14.47
C ILE A 40 0.01 18.31 -14.35
N LYS A 41 0.12 19.16 -13.31
CA LYS A 41 1.35 19.88 -12.98
C LYS A 41 2.23 19.11 -12.00
N GLY A 42 1.62 18.44 -11.02
CA GLY A 42 2.35 17.74 -9.98
C GLY A 42 1.73 16.39 -9.65
N VAL A 43 2.56 15.47 -9.17
CA VAL A 43 2.11 14.17 -8.65
C VAL A 43 2.57 14.02 -7.21
N ARG A 44 1.64 13.67 -6.32
CA ARG A 44 1.91 13.32 -4.91
C ARG A 44 1.39 11.93 -4.61
N VAL A 45 2.28 11.02 -4.21
CA VAL A 45 1.93 9.70 -3.69
C VAL A 45 2.36 9.63 -2.23
N ASP A 46 1.40 9.50 -1.32
CA ASP A 46 1.62 9.48 0.13
C ASP A 46 0.92 8.25 0.73
N VAL A 47 1.68 7.17 0.86
CA VAL A 47 1.14 5.85 1.17
C VAL A 47 1.90 5.21 2.34
N ARG A 48 1.47 4.01 2.77
CA ARG A 48 2.13 3.28 3.87
C ARG A 48 2.27 1.82 3.50
N ASP A 49 3.44 1.27 3.81
CA ASP A 49 3.77 -0.14 3.57
C ASP A 49 3.51 -0.56 2.11
N ARG A 50 3.79 0.37 1.17
CA ARG A 50 3.70 0.14 -0.27
C ARG A 50 5.05 0.38 -0.92
N GLN A 51 5.45 -0.56 -1.76
CA GLN A 51 6.52 -0.35 -2.71
C GLN A 51 6.03 0.58 -3.82
N ILE A 52 6.83 1.59 -4.16
CA ILE A 52 6.56 2.51 -5.27
C ILE A 52 7.63 2.28 -6.33
N GLU A 53 7.21 1.97 -7.56
CA GLU A 53 8.09 1.85 -8.72
C GLU A 53 7.73 2.92 -9.75
N VAL A 54 8.64 3.86 -9.97
CA VAL A 54 8.44 4.98 -10.90
C VAL A 54 9.18 4.75 -12.21
N SER A 55 8.48 4.88 -13.32
CA SER A 55 9.05 4.79 -14.67
C SER A 55 8.49 5.88 -15.61
N LEU A 56 9.12 6.04 -16.77
CA LEU A 56 8.61 6.94 -17.80
C LEU A 56 7.41 6.32 -18.51
N SER A 57 6.36 7.12 -18.69
CA SER A 57 5.23 6.77 -19.55
C SER A 57 5.62 6.85 -21.03
N LYS A 58 5.04 5.96 -21.85
CA LYS A 58 5.28 5.87 -23.29
C LYS A 58 4.36 6.77 -24.12
N ASP A 59 3.24 7.22 -23.55
CA ASP A 59 2.18 7.95 -24.25
C ASP A 59 1.93 9.34 -23.65
N ASN A 60 2.83 9.82 -22.78
CA ASN A 60 2.73 11.06 -22.03
C ASN A 60 1.54 11.16 -21.06
N GLN A 61 0.79 10.08 -20.84
CA GLN A 61 -0.20 10.01 -19.78
C GLN A 61 0.47 9.64 -18.45
N ILE A 62 -0.22 9.95 -17.35
CA ILE A 62 0.12 9.38 -16.05
C ILE A 62 -0.67 8.08 -15.90
N HIS A 63 0.02 6.98 -15.58
CA HIS A 63 -0.61 5.71 -15.24
C HIS A 63 -0.24 5.30 -13.82
N MET A 64 -1.22 4.82 -13.07
CA MET A 64 -1.03 4.17 -11.78
C MET A 64 -1.69 2.80 -11.79
N ASP A 65 -0.89 1.74 -11.67
CA ASP A 65 -1.38 0.40 -11.38
C ASP A 65 -1.13 0.07 -9.92
N TYR A 66 -2.16 -0.39 -9.22
CA TYR A 66 -2.11 -0.65 -7.79
C TYR A 66 -3.12 -1.72 -7.38
N PHE A 67 -3.06 -2.16 -6.12
CA PHE A 67 -3.97 -3.14 -5.55
C PHE A 67 -4.64 -2.59 -4.30
N GLU A 68 -5.95 -2.80 -4.19
CA GLU A 68 -6.75 -2.40 -3.02
C GLU A 68 -7.84 -3.42 -2.68
N ASN A 69 -8.39 -3.30 -1.48
CA ASN A 69 -9.61 -3.97 -1.05
C ASN A 69 -10.44 -3.07 -0.13
N ASN A 70 -11.51 -3.61 0.44
CA ASN A 70 -12.39 -2.91 1.37
C ASN A 70 -11.74 -2.43 2.69
N LYS A 71 -10.49 -2.81 2.97
CA LYS A 71 -9.76 -2.48 4.21
C LYS A 71 -8.56 -1.57 3.97
N GLU A 72 -7.92 -1.69 2.81
CA GLU A 72 -6.76 -0.91 2.40
C GLU A 72 -6.98 -0.44 0.98
N TYR A 73 -7.24 0.85 0.83
CA TYR A 73 -7.57 1.49 -0.46
C TYR A 73 -6.96 2.88 -0.55
N TYR A 74 -7.20 3.58 -1.64
CA TYR A 74 -6.59 4.88 -1.89
C TYR A 74 -7.63 5.93 -2.25
N ASP A 75 -7.48 7.11 -1.67
CA ASP A 75 -8.13 8.31 -2.17
C ASP A 75 -7.26 8.90 -3.27
N ILE A 76 -7.83 8.99 -4.49
CA ILE A 76 -7.16 9.56 -5.66
C ILE A 76 -7.98 10.76 -6.14
N SER A 77 -7.34 11.91 -6.23
CA SER A 77 -7.99 13.15 -6.69
C SER A 77 -7.01 14.09 -7.39
N VAL A 78 -7.56 15.01 -8.18
CA VAL A 78 -6.80 16.11 -8.79
C VAL A 78 -7.32 17.40 -8.17
N SER A 79 -6.42 18.22 -7.61
CA SER A 79 -6.77 19.52 -7.03
C SER A 79 -7.02 20.58 -8.12
N ASP A 80 -7.56 21.74 -7.72
CA ASP A 80 -7.72 22.91 -8.60
C ASP A 80 -6.37 23.47 -9.12
N GLU A 81 -5.27 23.12 -8.45
CA GLU A 81 -3.89 23.45 -8.87
C GLU A 81 -3.30 22.38 -9.83
N ASN A 82 -4.13 21.44 -10.28
CA ASN A 82 -3.77 20.32 -11.13
C ASN A 82 -2.69 19.40 -10.53
N VAL A 83 -2.75 19.19 -9.22
CA VAL A 83 -1.89 18.21 -8.53
C VAL A 83 -2.66 16.91 -8.35
N LEU A 84 -2.20 15.85 -8.98
CA LEU A 84 -2.73 14.50 -8.80
C LEU A 84 -2.19 13.91 -7.49
N THR A 85 -3.07 13.62 -6.54
CA THR A 85 -2.72 13.08 -5.24
C THR A 85 -3.31 11.67 -5.07
N MET A 86 -2.48 10.74 -4.62
CA MET A 86 -2.89 9.43 -4.10
C MET A 86 -2.51 9.36 -2.62
N THR A 87 -3.48 9.06 -1.75
CA THR A 87 -3.25 8.88 -0.31
C THR A 87 -3.81 7.56 0.18
N ALA A 88 -3.04 6.82 0.98
CA ALA A 88 -3.51 5.56 1.55
C ALA A 88 -4.60 5.78 2.61
N VAL A 89 -5.70 5.05 2.47
CA VAL A 89 -6.80 4.99 3.43
C VAL A 89 -6.86 3.58 4.02
N SER A 90 -7.02 3.50 5.33
CA SER A 90 -7.11 2.24 6.07
C SER A 90 -8.40 2.21 6.87
N ASN A 91 -9.20 1.18 6.63
CA ASN A 91 -10.37 0.81 7.43
C ASN A 91 -10.11 -0.47 8.23
N LYS A 92 -8.83 -0.71 8.56
CA LYS A 92 -8.41 -1.83 9.41
C LYS A 92 -8.79 -1.58 10.86
N GLU A 93 -9.36 -2.62 11.46
CA GLU A 93 -9.50 -2.73 12.91
C GLU A 93 -8.18 -3.21 13.52
N TRP A 94 -7.99 -3.01 14.82
CA TRP A 94 -6.77 -3.44 15.51
C TRP A 94 -6.50 -4.97 15.36
N THR A 95 -7.55 -5.79 15.23
CA THR A 95 -7.43 -7.24 14.99
C THR A 95 -6.89 -7.57 13.61
N ASP A 96 -7.07 -6.68 12.62
CA ASP A 96 -6.60 -6.89 11.24
C ASP A 96 -5.07 -6.79 11.13
N TYR A 97 -4.39 -6.34 12.18
CA TYR A 97 -2.93 -6.35 12.29
C TYR A 97 -2.37 -7.68 12.83
N ILE A 98 -3.24 -8.58 13.31
CA ILE A 98 -2.84 -9.92 13.77
C ILE A 98 -2.87 -10.88 12.58
N GLY A 99 -1.69 -11.22 12.08
CA GLY A 99 -1.56 -12.17 10.98
C GLY A 99 -0.36 -11.86 10.10
N SER A 100 -0.32 -12.50 8.94
CA SER A 100 0.68 -12.19 7.90
C SER A 100 0.28 -10.94 7.14
N LYS A 101 1.27 -10.09 6.81
CA LYS A 101 1.09 -8.99 5.86
C LYS A 101 0.56 -9.47 4.51
N PRO A 102 -0.12 -8.61 3.71
CA PRO A 102 -0.47 -8.94 2.33
C PRO A 102 0.76 -9.37 1.51
N SER A 103 0.53 -10.13 0.44
CA SER A 103 1.61 -10.55 -0.46
C SER A 103 2.40 -9.34 -0.98
N ALA A 104 3.66 -9.55 -1.36
CA ALA A 104 4.48 -8.45 -1.90
C ALA A 104 3.83 -7.81 -3.14
N GLU A 105 3.18 -8.60 -3.98
CA GLU A 105 2.50 -8.11 -5.19
C GLU A 105 1.36 -7.14 -4.89
N ASN A 106 0.53 -7.46 -3.89
CA ASN A 106 -0.61 -6.62 -3.49
C ASN A 106 -0.19 -5.31 -2.81
N ARG A 107 1.12 -5.08 -2.64
CA ARG A 107 1.68 -3.92 -1.95
C ARG A 107 2.53 -3.06 -2.88
N LYS A 108 2.35 -3.19 -4.19
CA LYS A 108 3.04 -2.39 -5.20
C LYS A 108 2.14 -1.32 -5.78
N ILE A 109 2.75 -0.17 -6.05
CA ILE A 109 2.22 0.91 -6.87
C ILE A 109 3.21 1.12 -8.00
N PHE A 110 2.77 0.90 -9.23
CA PHE A 110 3.54 1.24 -10.42
C PHE A 110 3.05 2.60 -10.91
N LEU A 111 3.94 3.59 -10.89
CA LEU A 111 3.66 4.95 -11.33
C LEU A 111 4.44 5.23 -12.62
N GLN A 112 3.73 5.47 -13.71
CA GLN A 112 4.31 5.93 -14.96
C GLN A 112 4.00 7.41 -15.12
N ILE A 113 5.03 8.24 -15.34
CA ILE A 113 4.87 9.70 -15.50
C ILE A 113 5.39 10.17 -16.86
N PRO A 114 4.82 11.25 -17.42
CA PRO A 114 5.37 11.85 -18.63
C PRO A 114 6.77 12.41 -18.39
N ASN A 115 7.62 12.33 -19.42
CA ASN A 115 8.95 12.91 -19.37
C ASN A 115 8.91 14.44 -19.44
N ALA A 116 9.53 15.11 -18.47
CA ALA A 116 9.72 16.57 -18.47
C ALA A 116 8.44 17.41 -18.58
N LEU A 117 7.26 16.86 -18.28
CA LEU A 117 6.00 17.62 -18.25
C LEU A 117 5.65 18.10 -16.85
N LEU A 118 5.91 17.28 -15.83
CA LEU A 118 5.59 17.60 -14.43
C LEU A 118 6.52 18.69 -13.89
N GLU A 119 5.94 19.61 -13.12
CA GLU A 119 6.64 20.57 -12.29
C GLU A 119 7.21 19.88 -11.04
N THR A 120 6.36 19.11 -10.34
CA THR A 120 6.73 18.48 -9.06
C THR A 120 6.39 16.99 -9.00
N LEU A 121 7.24 16.23 -8.29
CA LEU A 121 7.01 14.83 -7.93
C LEU A 121 7.29 14.64 -6.44
N VAL A 122 6.30 14.23 -5.68
CA VAL A 122 6.40 13.96 -4.24
C VAL A 122 6.02 12.52 -3.97
N LEU A 123 6.94 11.76 -3.36
CA LEU A 123 6.74 10.34 -3.05
C LEU A 123 7.04 10.09 -1.58
N SER A 124 6.11 9.43 -0.89
CA SER A 124 6.31 8.98 0.49
C SER A 124 5.73 7.60 0.73
N THR A 125 6.49 6.75 1.43
CA THR A 125 6.03 5.46 1.95
C THR A 125 6.72 5.09 3.27
N THR A 126 6.31 3.98 3.86
CA THR A 126 6.91 3.38 5.05
C THR A 126 7.32 1.94 4.75
N ASN A 127 8.38 1.46 5.43
CA ASN A 127 8.85 0.06 5.50
C ASN A 127 9.18 -0.65 4.17
N GLU A 128 8.91 -0.03 3.03
CA GLU A 128 9.02 -0.64 1.70
C GLU A 128 10.01 0.16 0.84
N LYS A 129 10.05 -0.12 -0.46
CA LYS A 129 11.04 0.49 -1.35
C LYS A 129 10.41 1.52 -2.27
N ILE A 130 11.08 2.65 -2.48
CA ILE A 130 10.83 3.55 -3.60
C ILE A 130 11.95 3.35 -4.63
N SER A 131 11.61 2.96 -5.86
CA SER A 131 12.54 2.86 -6.99
C SER A 131 12.18 3.91 -8.03
N LEU A 132 13.17 4.67 -8.50
CA LEU A 132 13.00 5.67 -9.55
C LEU A 132 13.93 5.36 -10.72
N SER A 133 13.36 5.07 -11.89
CA SER A 133 14.12 5.08 -13.14
C SER A 133 14.49 6.51 -13.56
N PRO A 134 15.48 6.71 -14.44
CA PRO A 134 15.84 8.03 -14.95
C PRO A 134 14.62 8.80 -15.51
N LEU A 135 14.37 9.99 -14.96
CA LEU A 135 13.23 10.84 -15.30
C LEU A 135 13.58 12.32 -15.13
N ALA A 136 12.78 13.19 -15.73
CA ALA A 136 12.91 14.63 -15.62
C ALA A 136 11.61 15.27 -15.11
N VAL A 137 11.74 16.15 -14.11
CA VAL A 137 10.70 17.08 -13.65
C VAL A 137 11.27 18.50 -13.69
N LYS A 138 10.42 19.51 -13.81
CA LYS A 138 10.87 20.90 -14.06
C LYS A 138 11.38 21.61 -12.81
N GLU A 139 10.79 21.36 -11.64
CA GLU A 139 11.09 22.12 -10.43
C GLU A 139 11.71 21.25 -9.34
N SER A 140 10.98 20.26 -8.82
CA SER A 140 11.46 19.51 -7.66
C SER A 140 10.97 18.07 -7.60
N ILE A 141 11.84 17.22 -7.07
CA ILE A 141 11.51 15.86 -6.63
C ILE A 141 11.71 15.82 -5.12
N SER A 142 10.70 15.37 -4.38
CA SER A 142 10.80 15.06 -2.96
C SER A 142 10.51 13.58 -2.77
N VAL A 143 11.46 12.83 -2.22
CA VAL A 143 11.31 11.40 -1.94
C VAL A 143 11.61 11.16 -0.47
N SER A 144 10.67 10.53 0.24
CA SER A 144 10.81 10.21 1.65
C SER A 144 10.40 8.76 1.88
N ASP A 145 11.21 8.04 2.64
CA ASP A 145 10.87 6.71 3.10
C ASP A 145 11.22 6.60 4.59
N ASN A 146 10.32 5.97 5.36
CA ASN A 146 10.55 5.67 6.77
C ASN A 146 10.59 4.15 7.00
N GLY A 147 11.78 3.61 7.25
CA GLY A 147 12.00 2.21 7.63
C GLY A 147 12.28 1.26 6.46
N GLY A 148 12.33 1.77 5.24
CA GLY A 148 12.63 1.05 4.01
C GLY A 148 13.81 1.68 3.25
N ASN A 149 13.72 1.71 1.91
CA ASN A 149 14.85 2.10 1.04
C ASN A 149 14.41 2.96 -0.15
N ILE A 150 15.28 3.89 -0.57
CA ILE A 150 15.14 4.65 -1.81
C ILE A 150 16.25 4.23 -2.77
N THR A 151 15.92 3.96 -4.04
CA THR A 151 16.90 3.58 -5.08
C THR A 151 16.65 4.37 -6.36
N PHE A 152 17.75 4.78 -6.98
CA PHE A 152 17.79 5.44 -8.27
C PHE A 152 18.58 4.54 -9.23
N ASP A 153 18.05 4.28 -10.41
CA ASP A 153 18.69 3.47 -11.45
C ASP A 153 19.60 4.30 -12.38
#